data_AF-A0A329RXU0-F1
#
_entry.id   AF-A0A329RXU0-F1
#
_cell.length_a   1.000
_cell.length_b   1.000
_cell.length_c   1.000
_cell.angle_alpha   90.00
_cell.angle_beta   90.00
_cell.angle_gamma   90.00
#
_symmetry.space_group_name_H-M   'P 1'
#
loop_
_entity.id
_entity.type
_entity.pdbx_description
1 polymer ?
#
loop_
_entity_poly.entity_id
_entity_poly.type
_entity_poly.pdbx_seq_one_letter_code
_entity_poly.pdbx_strand_id
1 'polypeptide(L)'
;MLFSRGRSKSSLRAEAAEAELAMLREKIQAMKVASASATQSTESVDVSKSASSIRADAAEAELARLREQLGKRKFLKFSCKIGWCSHGGECRSAFGDNLELFKRRLATVEREVEKMEHFSVIRSEMERRIQKVGKEIQLKYAKASALELVIVMDCTGSMCPWIDEAKAAIISIIDNVKRDHPSANIRVGFVAYRDFCDGDKRLQVQTLTSNVAVARKFISSLGAFGGGDGPEDIPGGLEAALAMPFQAEARRIVLVGDSPCHGSRFNGGEDDRRYLFQIQQSPNICAQMREMARRGIDFTVVEIQPNYTAKMVAILREEFEKAKSLDGFSREFQSVSLSKAGDVALFASTIRSSASSSISSSKERSVLASSKLAVGAYDTKRTDRPTTKLSHVLEGDEEEEKAPAVVTIVAPPEVTPLNWSELNGSPGIDAVRHSFISDQVNRLTG
;
A
#
# COMPACT_ATOMS: atom_id res chain seq x y z
N MET A 1 30.06 -12.47 53.17
CA MET A 1 29.85 -11.14 52.54
C MET A 1 29.36 -11.36 51.11
N LEU A 2 28.06 -11.23 50.85
CA LEU A 2 27.49 -11.28 49.50
C LEU A 2 27.14 -9.84 49.09
N PHE A 3 27.95 -9.25 48.20
CA PHE A 3 27.71 -7.92 47.66
C PHE A 3 26.66 -8.00 46.55
N SER A 4 25.46 -7.47 46.79
CA SER A 4 24.48 -7.21 45.75
C SER A 4 24.95 -6.03 44.89
N ARG A 5 25.42 -6.30 43.68
CA ARG A 5 25.70 -5.27 42.66
C ARG A 5 24.38 -4.63 42.21
N GLY A 6 24.12 -3.41 42.67
CA GLY A 6 23.00 -2.60 42.19
C GLY A 6 23.15 -2.29 40.71
N ARG A 7 22.09 -2.55 39.92
CA ARG A 7 22.04 -2.21 38.48
C ARG A 7 22.19 -0.71 38.28
N SER A 8 22.90 -0.30 37.23
CA SER A 8 23.12 1.12 36.94
C SER A 8 21.83 1.79 36.45
N LYS A 9 21.68 3.10 36.72
CA LYS A 9 20.52 3.90 36.27
C LYS A 9 20.38 3.96 34.75
N SER A 10 21.44 3.71 33.98
CA SER A 10 21.38 3.63 32.52
C SER A 10 20.77 2.32 32.03
N SER A 11 21.07 1.20 32.69
CA SER A 11 20.46 -0.12 32.41
C SER A 11 18.95 -0.07 32.64
N LEU A 12 18.50 0.53 33.75
CA LEU A 12 17.06 0.65 34.05
C LEU A 12 16.31 1.55 33.04
N ARG A 13 16.97 2.55 32.45
CA ARG A 13 16.38 3.41 31.41
C ARG A 13 16.32 2.71 30.05
N ALA A 14 17.30 1.87 29.73
CA ALA A 14 17.28 1.06 28.51
C ALA A 14 16.18 -0.01 28.58
N GLU A 15 16.06 -0.70 29.71
CA GLU A 15 15.03 -1.73 29.95
C GLU A 15 13.61 -1.13 29.91
N ALA A 16 13.43 0.10 30.43
CA ALA A 16 12.17 0.83 30.33
C ALA A 16 11.85 1.27 28.88
N ALA A 17 12.84 1.70 28.10
CA ALA A 17 12.66 2.08 26.70
C ALA A 17 12.36 0.85 25.81
N GLU A 18 12.97 -0.30 26.11
CA GLU A 18 12.67 -1.57 25.45
C GLU A 18 11.26 -2.07 25.76
N ALA A 19 10.80 -1.92 27.01
CA ALA A 19 9.42 -2.24 27.40
C ALA A 19 8.39 -1.31 26.70
N GLU A 20 8.72 -0.02 26.54
CA GLU A 20 7.87 0.95 25.83
C GLU A 20 7.81 0.65 24.32
N LEU A 21 8.94 0.25 23.72
CA LEU A 21 9.00 -0.23 22.34
C LEU A 21 8.24 -1.55 22.13
N ALA A 22 8.28 -2.46 23.11
CA ALA A 22 7.52 -3.71 23.08
C ALA A 22 6.01 -3.44 23.12
N MET A 23 5.54 -2.55 24.00
CA MET A 23 4.14 -2.12 24.04
C MET A 23 3.71 -1.41 22.74
N LEU A 24 4.57 -0.59 22.14
CA LEU A 24 4.29 0.04 20.85
C LEU A 24 4.19 -0.98 19.72
N ARG A 25 5.06 -2.00 19.70
CA ARG A 25 4.99 -3.10 18.72
C ARG A 25 3.69 -3.90 18.88
N GLU A 26 3.30 -4.21 20.10
CA GLU A 26 2.06 -4.92 20.40
C GLU A 26 0.83 -4.10 20.00
N LYS A 27 0.82 -2.78 20.28
CA LYS A 27 -0.24 -1.87 19.81
C LYS A 27 -0.30 -1.77 18.29
N ILE A 28 0.84 -1.75 17.59
CA ILE A 28 0.88 -1.76 16.12
C ILE A 28 0.35 -3.11 15.59
N GLN A 29 0.68 -4.22 16.24
CA GLN A 29 0.16 -5.55 15.90
C GLN A 29 -1.36 -5.60 16.10
N ALA A 30 -1.86 -5.07 17.23
CA ALA A 30 -3.28 -4.99 17.55
C ALA A 30 -4.04 -4.07 16.57
N MET A 31 -3.46 -2.93 16.16
CA MET A 31 -4.04 -2.08 15.11
C MET A 31 -4.10 -2.76 13.74
N LYS A 32 -3.09 -3.58 13.39
CA LYS A 32 -3.12 -4.39 12.16
C LYS A 32 -4.25 -5.43 12.21
N VAL A 33 -4.44 -6.09 13.35
CA VAL A 33 -5.55 -7.05 13.56
C VAL A 33 -6.91 -6.35 13.58
N ALA A 34 -7.02 -5.18 14.22
CA ALA A 34 -8.26 -4.39 14.23
C ALA A 34 -8.62 -3.87 12.84
N SER A 35 -7.63 -3.51 12.00
CA SER A 35 -7.88 -3.13 10.60
C SER A 35 -8.39 -4.27 9.72
N ALA A 36 -8.21 -5.52 10.14
CA ALA A 36 -8.79 -6.70 9.50
C ALA A 36 -10.23 -7.00 9.97
N SER A 37 -10.69 -6.35 11.06
CA SER A 37 -12.00 -6.64 11.67
C SER A 37 -12.94 -5.43 11.79
N ALA A 38 -12.48 -4.20 11.56
CA ALA A 38 -13.30 -3.00 11.74
C ALA A 38 -14.08 -2.61 10.46
N THR A 39 -15.22 -3.28 10.26
CA THR A 39 -16.46 -2.56 9.91
C THR A 39 -17.22 -2.33 11.22
N GLN A 40 -17.55 -1.06 11.49
CA GLN A 40 -18.32 -0.55 12.63
C GLN A 40 -17.62 -0.51 14.00
N SER A 41 -17.10 0.67 14.36
CA SER A 41 -17.50 1.44 15.57
C SER A 41 -16.49 2.56 15.81
N THR A 42 -16.93 3.81 15.67
CA THR A 42 -16.22 5.00 16.13
C THR A 42 -16.35 5.11 17.64
N GLU A 43 -15.43 4.52 18.39
CA GLU A 43 -15.24 4.83 19.81
C GLU A 43 -14.22 5.97 19.95
N SER A 44 -14.65 7.02 20.64
CA SER A 44 -13.84 8.14 21.08
C SER A 44 -12.76 7.64 22.04
N VAL A 45 -11.52 7.56 21.56
CA VAL A 45 -10.36 7.27 22.41
C VAL A 45 -10.13 8.47 23.33
N ASP A 46 -10.48 8.29 24.60
CA ASP A 46 -10.21 9.23 25.67
C ASP A 46 -8.68 9.30 25.88
N VAL A 47 -8.06 10.44 25.55
CA VAL A 47 -6.61 10.59 25.57
C VAL A 47 -6.14 10.84 27.00
N SER A 48 -5.87 9.76 27.73
CA SER A 48 -5.18 9.83 29.03
C SER A 48 -3.80 10.51 28.89
N LYS A 49 -3.50 11.51 29.74
CA LYS A 49 -2.20 12.21 29.75
C LYS A 49 -1.03 11.22 29.79
N SER A 50 -0.03 11.43 28.91
CA SER A 50 1.17 10.59 28.86
C SER A 50 2.02 10.71 30.14
N ALA A 51 2.74 9.65 30.51
CA ALA A 51 3.60 9.60 31.71
C ALA A 51 4.70 10.69 31.77
N SER A 52 5.04 11.31 30.64
CA SER A 52 5.94 12.47 30.61
C SER A 52 5.22 13.80 30.80
N SER A 53 3.95 13.93 30.37
CA SER A 53 3.11 15.09 30.68
C SER A 53 2.88 15.18 32.19
N ILE A 54 2.62 14.05 32.85
CA ILE A 54 2.48 13.98 34.31
C ILE A 54 3.77 14.41 35.02
N ARG A 55 4.94 14.03 34.47
CA ARG A 55 6.25 14.43 35.00
C ARG A 55 6.55 15.91 34.78
N ALA A 56 6.12 16.50 33.67
CA ALA A 56 6.25 17.93 33.41
C ALA A 56 5.38 18.74 34.38
N ASP A 57 4.10 18.37 34.54
CA ASP A 57 3.17 19.00 35.49
C ASP A 57 3.72 18.94 36.94
N ALA A 58 4.34 17.81 37.32
CA ALA A 58 4.95 17.65 38.64
C ALA A 58 6.21 18.52 38.82
N ALA A 59 7.06 18.62 37.80
CA ALA A 59 8.27 19.45 37.84
C ALA A 59 7.94 20.95 37.89
N GLU A 60 6.92 21.39 37.14
CA GLU A 60 6.41 22.77 37.20
C GLU A 60 5.82 23.12 38.57
N ALA A 61 5.05 22.20 39.17
CA ALA A 61 4.52 22.37 40.53
C ALA A 61 5.64 22.46 41.59
N GLU A 62 6.71 21.66 41.45
CA GLU A 62 7.88 21.74 42.31
C GLU A 62 8.61 23.08 42.13
N LEU A 63 8.77 23.55 40.89
CA LEU A 63 9.35 24.85 40.57
C LEU A 63 8.59 26.01 41.24
N ALA A 64 7.27 25.99 41.16
CA ALA A 64 6.40 27.00 41.77
C ALA A 64 6.56 27.05 43.30
N ARG A 65 6.57 25.87 43.94
CA ARG A 65 6.81 25.75 45.40
C ARG A 65 8.18 26.29 45.80
N LEU A 66 9.22 25.95 45.04
CA LEU A 66 10.59 26.42 45.31
C LEU A 66 10.69 27.95 45.16
N ARG A 67 10.06 28.56 44.14
CA ARG A 67 10.03 30.02 43.96
C ARG A 67 9.34 30.74 45.11
N GLU A 68 8.20 30.21 45.57
CA GLU A 68 7.47 30.77 46.71
C GLU A 68 8.30 30.69 48.01
N GLN A 69 8.94 29.55 48.28
CA GLN A 69 9.80 29.37 49.44
C GLN A 69 11.03 30.31 49.40
N LEU A 70 11.61 30.54 48.21
CA LEU A 70 12.67 31.52 48.03
C LEU A 70 12.20 32.95 48.30
N GLY A 71 10.97 33.30 47.90
CA GLY A 71 10.33 34.58 48.22
C GLY A 71 10.20 34.78 49.74
N LYS A 72 9.64 33.78 50.44
CA LYS A 72 9.49 33.79 51.91
C LYS A 72 10.84 33.87 52.63
N ARG A 73 11.86 33.14 52.15
CA ARG A 73 13.23 33.18 52.72
C ARG A 73 13.95 34.50 52.45
N LYS A 74 13.77 35.11 51.28
CA LYS A 74 14.29 36.47 50.99
C LYS A 74 13.64 37.50 51.89
N PHE A 75 12.32 37.39 52.11
CA PHE A 75 11.58 38.25 53.04
C PHE A 75 12.06 38.08 54.49
N LEU A 76 12.25 36.85 54.98
CA LEU A 76 12.83 36.58 56.30
C LEU A 76 14.26 37.13 56.45
N LYS A 77 15.09 36.99 55.42
CA LYS A 77 16.46 37.53 55.41
C LYS A 77 16.45 39.07 55.41
N PHE A 78 15.50 39.67 54.70
CA PHE A 78 15.29 41.13 54.69
C PHE A 78 14.78 41.63 56.05
N SER A 79 13.79 40.97 56.65
CA SER A 79 13.26 41.32 57.97
C SER A 79 14.27 41.14 59.10
N CYS A 80 15.11 40.10 59.07
CA CYS A 80 16.22 39.97 60.04
C CYS A 80 17.33 41.02 59.82
N LYS A 81 17.54 41.48 58.57
CA LYS A 81 18.54 42.50 58.24
C LYS A 81 18.14 43.93 58.67
N ILE A 82 16.83 44.23 58.68
CA ILE A 82 16.29 45.54 59.11
C ILE A 82 15.85 45.56 60.58
N GLY A 83 16.16 44.52 61.37
CA GLY A 83 15.93 44.50 62.82
C GLY A 83 14.48 44.23 63.25
N TRP A 84 13.63 43.72 62.37
CA TRP A 84 12.22 43.40 62.64
C TRP A 84 11.98 41.98 63.16
N CYS A 85 13.03 41.28 63.59
CA CYS A 85 12.94 39.93 64.14
C CYS A 85 13.18 39.95 65.65
N SER A 86 12.43 39.14 66.39
CA SER A 86 12.48 39.04 67.86
C SER A 86 13.65 38.21 68.42
N HIS A 87 14.54 37.71 67.56
CA HIS A 87 15.66 36.85 67.95
C HIS A 87 16.93 37.71 68.13
N GLY A 88 17.40 37.84 69.38
CA GLY A 88 18.47 38.75 69.81
C GLY A 88 19.88 38.41 69.29
N GLY A 89 20.15 38.63 68.00
CA GLY A 89 21.52 38.77 67.47
C GLY A 89 22.19 37.53 66.87
N GLU A 90 21.65 36.31 67.04
CA GLU A 90 22.25 35.06 66.50
C GLU A 90 21.78 34.69 65.07
N CYS A 91 21.43 35.67 64.21
CA CYS A 91 20.86 35.40 62.88
C CYS A 91 21.89 35.05 61.78
N ARG A 92 23.21 35.04 62.06
CA ARG A 92 24.24 35.24 61.01
C ARG A 92 24.80 34.01 60.28
N SER A 93 24.60 32.77 60.74
CA SER A 93 25.26 31.59 60.12
C SER A 93 24.31 30.54 59.51
N ALA A 94 23.09 30.36 60.02
CA ALA A 94 22.22 29.25 59.60
C ALA A 94 21.52 29.42 58.23
N PHE A 95 21.49 30.65 57.67
CA PHE A 95 20.73 30.96 56.45
C PHE A 95 21.56 31.03 55.17
N GLY A 96 22.90 31.06 55.25
CA GLY A 96 23.80 31.21 54.09
C GLY A 96 23.86 29.95 53.22
N ASP A 97 24.33 28.85 53.81
CA ASP A 97 24.56 27.57 53.11
C ASP A 97 23.26 26.94 52.60
N ASN A 98 22.16 27.14 53.33
CA ASN A 98 20.83 26.65 52.97
C ASN A 98 20.20 27.44 51.80
N LEU A 99 20.59 28.71 51.59
CA LEU A 99 20.10 29.53 50.48
C LEU A 99 20.82 29.20 49.16
N GLU A 100 22.13 28.96 49.20
CA GLU A 100 22.90 28.61 48.01
C GLU A 100 22.55 27.21 47.49
N LEU A 101 22.35 26.25 48.40
CA LEU A 101 21.81 24.92 48.08
C LEU A 101 20.44 25.03 47.40
N PHE A 102 19.58 25.92 47.89
CA PHE A 102 18.24 26.14 47.33
C PHE A 102 18.27 26.75 45.93
N LYS A 103 19.17 27.72 45.70
CA LYS A 103 19.40 28.29 44.35
C LYS A 103 19.91 27.25 43.36
N ARG A 104 20.84 26.37 43.77
CA ARG A 104 21.34 25.26 42.92
C ARG A 104 20.23 24.26 42.59
N ARG A 105 19.36 23.96 43.55
CA ARG A 105 18.18 23.11 43.34
C ARG A 105 17.21 23.73 42.35
N LEU A 106 16.88 25.01 42.53
CA LEU A 106 15.97 25.73 41.63
C LEU A 106 16.52 25.80 40.20
N ALA A 107 17.80 26.14 40.01
CA ALA A 107 18.46 26.14 38.70
C ALA A 107 18.58 24.74 38.06
N THR A 108 18.47 23.66 38.85
CA THR A 108 18.44 22.28 38.33
C THR A 108 17.06 21.92 37.83
N VAL A 109 16.02 22.24 38.61
CA VAL A 109 14.62 22.03 38.20
C VAL A 109 14.27 22.90 36.98
N GLU A 110 14.74 24.15 36.89
CA GLU A 110 14.56 25.01 35.70
C GLU A 110 15.13 24.36 34.43
N ARG A 111 16.36 23.83 34.50
CA ARG A 111 16.98 23.10 33.36
C ARG A 111 16.26 21.80 33.00
N GLU A 112 15.59 21.15 33.96
CA GLU A 112 14.81 19.95 33.68
C GLU A 112 13.48 20.29 32.99
N VAL A 113 12.81 21.36 33.41
CA VAL A 113 11.59 21.88 32.76
C VAL A 113 11.88 22.33 31.33
N GLU A 114 12.94 23.13 31.10
CA GLU A 114 13.33 23.57 29.74
C GLU A 114 13.62 22.39 28.81
N LYS A 115 14.29 21.34 29.30
CA LYS A 115 14.52 20.12 28.53
C LYS A 115 13.22 19.39 28.24
N MET A 116 12.30 19.32 29.21
CA MET A 116 11.00 18.69 29.03
C MET A 116 10.13 19.43 28.00
N GLU A 117 10.13 20.77 28.01
CA GLU A 117 9.46 21.60 27.01
C GLU A 117 10.02 21.36 25.61
N HIS A 118 11.36 21.33 25.48
CA HIS A 118 12.00 21.03 24.20
C HIS A 118 11.64 19.62 23.69
N PHE A 119 11.67 18.61 24.56
CA PHE A 119 11.25 17.24 24.22
C PHE A 119 9.75 17.14 23.87
N SER A 120 8.89 17.96 24.49
CA SER A 120 7.46 18.06 24.18
C SER A 120 7.21 18.55 22.76
N VAL A 121 7.93 19.58 22.32
CA VAL A 121 7.84 20.11 20.95
C VAL A 121 8.29 19.08 19.93
N ILE A 122 9.43 18.42 20.16
CA ILE A 122 9.95 17.35 19.28
C ILE A 122 8.94 16.20 19.18
N ARG A 123 8.36 15.79 20.30
CA ARG A 123 7.35 14.72 20.31
C ARG A 123 6.12 15.11 19.51
N SER A 124 5.58 16.31 19.71
CA SER A 124 4.38 16.79 19.00
C SER A 124 4.61 16.85 17.49
N GLU A 125 5.81 17.27 17.06
CA GLU A 125 6.22 17.23 15.66
C GLU A 125 6.31 15.80 15.12
N MET A 126 6.93 14.90 15.89
CA MET A 126 7.06 13.49 15.52
C MET A 126 5.70 12.78 15.45
N GLU A 127 4.77 13.05 16.36
CA GLU A 127 3.39 12.56 16.32
C GLU A 127 2.64 13.04 15.08
N ARG A 128 2.75 14.32 14.71
CA ARG A 128 2.18 14.84 13.46
C ARG A 128 2.75 14.13 12.23
N ARG A 129 4.05 13.86 12.19
CA ARG A 129 4.67 13.10 11.09
C ARG A 129 4.20 11.66 11.05
N ILE A 130 4.12 10.98 12.18
CA ILE A 130 3.60 9.60 12.28
C ILE A 130 2.15 9.55 11.80
N GLN A 131 1.30 10.50 12.19
CA GLN A 131 -0.09 10.58 11.71
C GLN A 131 -0.17 10.82 10.20
N LYS A 132 0.67 11.71 9.66
CA LYS A 132 0.73 11.97 8.21
C LYS A 132 1.15 10.72 7.44
N VAL A 133 2.24 10.08 7.84
CA VAL A 133 2.73 8.83 7.23
C VAL A 133 1.69 7.72 7.37
N GLY A 134 1.03 7.62 8.52
CA GLY A 134 -0.06 6.67 8.75
C GLY A 134 -1.23 6.85 7.76
N LYS A 135 -1.68 8.10 7.55
CA LYS A 135 -2.71 8.41 6.56
C LYS A 135 -2.26 8.09 5.13
N GLU A 136 -1.03 8.41 4.76
CA GLU A 136 -0.48 8.11 3.43
C GLU A 136 -0.40 6.60 3.17
N ILE A 137 0.08 5.83 4.15
CA ILE A 137 0.13 4.36 4.06
C ILE A 137 -1.27 3.78 3.91
N GLN A 138 -2.24 4.26 4.70
CA GLN A 138 -3.60 3.75 4.66
C GLN A 138 -4.28 4.04 3.31
N LEU A 139 -4.07 5.24 2.77
CA LEU A 139 -4.63 5.65 1.49
C LEU A 139 -4.00 4.87 0.31
N LYS A 140 -2.70 4.59 0.38
CA LYS A 140 -2.02 3.70 -0.58
C LYS A 140 -2.51 2.26 -0.48
N TYR A 141 -2.66 1.74 0.73
CA TYR A 141 -3.15 0.37 0.96
C TYR A 141 -4.58 0.19 0.45
N ALA A 142 -5.45 1.19 0.65
CA ALA A 142 -6.80 1.20 0.11
C ALA A 142 -6.82 1.21 -1.43
N LYS A 143 -5.94 1.98 -2.07
CA LYS A 143 -5.79 1.99 -3.54
C LYS A 143 -5.23 0.67 -4.08
N ALA A 144 -4.27 0.07 -3.38
CA ALA A 144 -3.69 -1.23 -3.72
C ALA A 144 -4.67 -2.39 -3.51
N SER A 145 -5.71 -2.17 -2.70
CA SER A 145 -6.80 -3.11 -2.45
C SER A 145 -8.05 -2.78 -3.27
N ALA A 146 -7.96 -1.93 -4.30
CA ALA A 146 -9.05 -1.67 -5.22
C ALA A 146 -8.76 -2.32 -6.58
N LEU A 147 -9.78 -2.91 -7.19
CA LEU A 147 -9.71 -3.52 -8.53
C LEU A 147 -10.77 -2.91 -9.43
N GLU A 148 -10.36 -2.53 -10.63
CA GLU A 148 -11.25 -2.12 -11.71
C GLU A 148 -11.17 -3.11 -12.86
N LEU A 149 -12.29 -3.76 -13.14
CA LEU A 149 -12.42 -4.74 -14.21
C LEU A 149 -13.39 -4.22 -15.25
N VAL A 150 -12.94 -4.02 -16.48
CA VAL A 150 -13.81 -3.66 -17.60
C VAL A 150 -13.87 -4.81 -18.58
N ILE A 151 -15.09 -5.21 -18.95
CA ILE A 151 -15.33 -6.28 -19.92
C ILE A 151 -15.79 -5.64 -21.20
N VAL A 152 -15.12 -5.95 -22.29
CA VAL A 152 -15.43 -5.51 -23.65
C VAL A 152 -15.83 -6.75 -24.43
N MET A 153 -17.11 -6.88 -24.72
CA MET A 153 -17.69 -8.12 -25.22
C MET A 153 -18.40 -7.91 -26.55
N ASP A 154 -18.12 -8.81 -27.47
CA ASP A 154 -18.83 -8.96 -28.72
C ASP A 154 -20.29 -9.35 -28.48
N CYS A 155 -21.22 -8.60 -29.07
CA CYS A 155 -22.65 -8.85 -29.01
C CYS A 155 -23.29 -8.93 -30.41
N THR A 156 -22.53 -9.32 -31.43
CA THR A 156 -23.03 -9.54 -32.79
C THR A 156 -23.82 -10.84 -32.89
N GLY A 157 -24.41 -11.11 -34.06
CA GLY A 157 -25.23 -12.30 -34.27
C GLY A 157 -24.46 -13.63 -34.12
N SER A 158 -23.17 -13.67 -34.44
CA SER A 158 -22.33 -14.88 -34.31
C SER A 158 -22.20 -15.34 -32.85
N MET A 159 -22.30 -14.40 -31.92
CA MET A 159 -22.23 -14.63 -30.48
C MET A 159 -23.52 -15.21 -29.88
N CYS A 160 -24.60 -15.38 -30.65
CA CYS A 160 -25.86 -15.96 -30.16
C CYS A 160 -25.71 -17.27 -29.35
N PRO A 161 -24.90 -18.26 -29.79
CA PRO A 161 -24.71 -19.51 -29.04
C PRO A 161 -23.89 -19.35 -27.75
N TRP A 162 -23.26 -18.19 -27.54
CA TRP A 162 -22.29 -17.93 -26.48
C TRP A 162 -22.76 -16.87 -25.49
N ILE A 163 -23.70 -16.00 -25.89
CA ILE A 163 -23.99 -14.78 -25.15
C ILE A 163 -24.63 -15.07 -23.78
N ASP A 164 -25.50 -16.07 -23.67
CA ASP A 164 -26.18 -16.37 -22.40
C ASP A 164 -25.22 -17.03 -21.40
N GLU A 165 -24.38 -17.94 -21.89
CA GLU A 165 -23.27 -18.53 -21.15
C GLU A 165 -22.24 -17.48 -20.71
N ALA A 166 -21.86 -16.58 -21.62
CA ALA A 166 -20.92 -15.50 -21.33
C ALA A 166 -21.50 -14.53 -20.29
N LYS A 167 -22.78 -14.14 -20.40
CA LYS A 167 -23.47 -13.34 -19.37
C LYS A 167 -23.45 -14.04 -18.01
N ALA A 168 -23.82 -15.32 -17.97
CA ALA A 168 -23.84 -16.10 -16.73
C ALA A 168 -22.44 -16.21 -16.12
N ALA A 169 -21.42 -16.43 -16.94
CA ALA A 169 -20.03 -16.51 -16.51
C ALA A 169 -19.52 -15.16 -16.00
N ILE A 170 -19.82 -14.06 -16.69
CA ILE A 170 -19.47 -12.69 -16.28
C ILE A 170 -20.13 -12.34 -14.94
N ILE A 171 -21.41 -12.67 -14.78
CA ILE A 171 -22.12 -12.50 -13.52
C ILE A 171 -21.45 -13.31 -12.39
N SER A 172 -21.15 -14.58 -12.65
CA SER A 172 -20.43 -15.45 -11.70
C SER A 172 -19.04 -14.90 -11.36
N ILE A 173 -18.34 -14.30 -12.33
CA ILE A 173 -17.06 -13.61 -12.08
C ILE A 173 -17.24 -12.46 -11.10
N ILE A 174 -18.26 -11.60 -11.30
CA ILE A 174 -18.52 -10.47 -10.41
C ILE A 174 -18.76 -10.97 -8.97
N ASP A 175 -19.55 -12.03 -8.82
CA ASP A 175 -19.86 -12.61 -7.50
C ASP A 175 -18.62 -13.28 -6.86
N ASN A 176 -17.82 -14.01 -7.64
CA ASN A 176 -16.63 -14.71 -7.16
C ASN A 176 -15.50 -13.75 -6.77
N VAL A 177 -15.21 -12.73 -7.60
CA VAL A 177 -14.15 -11.75 -7.29
C VAL A 177 -14.47 -11.01 -5.98
N LYS A 178 -15.75 -10.70 -5.75
CA LYS A 178 -16.21 -10.09 -4.50
C LYS A 178 -16.10 -11.04 -3.30
N ARG A 179 -16.33 -12.35 -3.50
CA ARG A 179 -16.16 -13.37 -2.46
C ARG A 179 -14.68 -13.60 -2.11
N ASP A 180 -13.82 -13.69 -3.11
CA ASP A 180 -12.41 -14.04 -2.93
C ASP A 180 -11.60 -12.87 -2.36
N HIS A 181 -12.06 -11.62 -2.59
CA HIS A 181 -11.46 -10.41 -2.03
C HIS A 181 -12.49 -9.53 -1.30
N PRO A 182 -13.03 -9.95 -0.13
CA PRO A 182 -14.12 -9.25 0.56
C PRO A 182 -13.78 -7.82 1.01
N SER A 183 -12.49 -7.58 1.28
CA SER A 183 -11.97 -6.27 1.68
C SER A 183 -11.57 -5.38 0.50
N ALA A 184 -11.64 -5.90 -0.73
CA ALA A 184 -11.26 -5.15 -1.91
C ALA A 184 -12.42 -4.30 -2.45
N ASN A 185 -12.12 -3.05 -2.80
CA ASN A 185 -13.10 -2.20 -3.49
C ASN A 185 -13.10 -2.54 -4.99
N ILE A 186 -14.07 -3.33 -5.43
CA ILE A 186 -14.19 -3.78 -6.82
C ILE A 186 -15.21 -2.93 -7.56
N ARG A 187 -14.79 -2.34 -8.70
CA ARG A 187 -15.68 -1.68 -9.64
C ARG A 187 -15.64 -2.40 -10.98
N VAL A 188 -16.81 -2.63 -11.56
CA VAL A 188 -16.96 -3.36 -12.83
C VAL A 188 -17.59 -2.46 -13.87
N GLY A 189 -17.00 -2.45 -15.06
CA GLY A 189 -17.51 -1.77 -16.24
C GLY A 189 -17.77 -2.78 -17.35
N PHE A 190 -18.65 -2.43 -18.28
CA PHE A 190 -19.01 -3.28 -19.40
C PHE A 190 -19.19 -2.46 -20.67
N VAL A 191 -18.65 -2.94 -21.79
CA VAL A 191 -18.88 -2.43 -23.14
C VAL A 191 -19.35 -3.60 -23.99
N ALA A 192 -20.58 -3.53 -24.48
CA ALA A 192 -21.07 -4.40 -25.53
C ALA A 192 -20.82 -3.70 -26.87
N TYR A 193 -19.98 -4.30 -27.71
CA TYR A 193 -19.69 -3.78 -29.05
C TYR A 193 -20.27 -4.68 -30.14
N ARG A 194 -20.50 -4.09 -31.31
CA ARG A 194 -20.91 -4.76 -32.55
C ARG A 194 -20.21 -4.12 -33.75
N ASP A 195 -20.85 -4.10 -34.92
CA ASP A 195 -20.29 -3.54 -36.15
C ASP A 195 -20.84 -2.13 -36.46
N PHE A 196 -20.20 -1.46 -37.42
CA PHE A 196 -20.52 -0.13 -37.88
C PHE A 196 -21.96 0.05 -38.36
N CYS A 197 -22.60 -1.00 -38.89
CA CYS A 197 -23.97 -0.93 -39.39
C CYS A 197 -25.05 -1.00 -38.30
N ASP A 198 -24.68 -1.29 -37.05
CA ASP A 198 -25.64 -1.51 -35.95
C ASP A 198 -26.19 -0.23 -35.30
N GLY A 199 -25.95 0.92 -35.93
CA GLY A 199 -26.50 2.22 -35.54
C GLY A 199 -26.25 2.55 -34.07
N ASP A 200 -27.30 3.00 -33.37
CA ASP A 200 -27.21 3.38 -31.95
C ASP A 200 -26.86 2.22 -31.02
N LYS A 201 -27.00 0.97 -31.49
CA LYS A 201 -26.66 -0.22 -30.71
C LYS A 201 -25.29 -0.79 -31.08
N ARG A 202 -24.52 -0.12 -31.95
CA ARG A 202 -23.11 -0.45 -32.20
C ARG A 202 -22.31 -0.54 -30.89
N LEU A 203 -22.54 0.41 -29.96
CA LEU A 203 -21.91 0.41 -28.64
C LEU A 203 -22.98 0.61 -27.55
N GLN A 204 -23.01 -0.29 -26.56
CA GLN A 204 -23.78 -0.11 -25.34
C GLN A 204 -22.83 -0.19 -24.14
N VAL A 205 -22.85 0.83 -23.28
CA VAL A 205 -21.83 1.01 -22.24
C VAL A 205 -22.45 1.11 -20.86
N GLN A 206 -21.95 0.29 -19.93
CA GLN A 206 -22.11 0.45 -18.49
C GLN A 206 -20.77 0.90 -17.91
N THR A 207 -20.72 2.15 -17.46
CA THR A 207 -19.52 2.69 -16.81
C THR A 207 -19.20 1.96 -15.50
N LEU A 208 -17.95 2.08 -15.05
CA LEU A 208 -17.42 1.47 -13.82
C LEU A 208 -18.33 1.75 -12.61
N THR A 209 -18.83 0.68 -11.99
CA THR A 209 -19.70 0.76 -10.80
C THR A 209 -19.34 -0.31 -9.78
N SER A 210 -19.46 0.01 -8.49
CA SER A 210 -19.41 -0.97 -7.40
C SER A 210 -20.76 -1.64 -7.14
N ASN A 211 -21.83 -1.15 -7.79
CA ASN A 211 -23.16 -1.73 -7.66
C ASN A 211 -23.35 -2.92 -8.60
N VAL A 212 -23.16 -4.12 -8.06
CA VAL A 212 -23.32 -5.40 -8.77
C VAL A 212 -24.71 -5.56 -9.38
N ALA A 213 -25.76 -5.06 -8.73
CA ALA A 213 -27.13 -5.17 -9.26
C ALA A 213 -27.32 -4.35 -10.55
N VAL A 214 -26.69 -3.17 -10.63
CA VAL A 214 -26.70 -2.33 -11.83
C VAL A 214 -25.96 -3.03 -12.97
N ALA A 215 -24.75 -3.53 -12.71
CA ALA A 215 -23.98 -4.29 -13.70
C ALA A 215 -24.75 -5.53 -14.20
N ARG A 216 -25.34 -6.29 -13.28
CA ARG A 216 -26.15 -7.48 -13.59
C ARG A 216 -27.34 -7.13 -14.48
N LYS A 217 -28.11 -6.10 -14.12
CA LYS A 217 -29.27 -5.66 -14.90
C LYS A 217 -28.87 -5.27 -16.32
N PHE A 218 -27.76 -4.55 -16.46
CA PHE A 218 -27.22 -4.18 -17.77
C PHE A 218 -26.84 -5.41 -18.58
N ILE A 219 -26.02 -6.31 -18.04
CA ILE A 219 -25.57 -7.54 -18.70
C ILE A 219 -26.75 -8.42 -19.13
N SER A 220 -27.73 -8.61 -18.24
CA SER A 220 -28.93 -9.40 -18.54
C SER A 220 -29.81 -8.80 -19.64
N SER A 221 -29.70 -7.48 -19.90
CA SER A 221 -30.46 -6.81 -20.96
C SER A 221 -29.83 -6.92 -22.35
N LEU A 222 -28.58 -7.38 -22.45
CA LEU A 222 -27.87 -7.50 -23.72
C LEU A 222 -28.43 -8.68 -24.54
N GLY A 223 -28.35 -8.58 -25.86
CA GLY A 223 -28.72 -9.64 -26.79
C GLY A 223 -27.73 -9.67 -27.95
N ALA A 224 -27.53 -10.86 -28.51
CA ALA A 224 -26.69 -11.04 -29.69
C ALA A 224 -27.54 -10.75 -30.95
N PHE A 225 -27.12 -9.78 -31.75
CA PHE A 225 -27.74 -9.45 -33.03
C PHE A 225 -26.81 -8.52 -33.81
N GLY A 226 -27.11 -8.29 -35.08
CA GLY A 226 -26.33 -7.35 -35.87
C GLY A 226 -25.02 -7.97 -36.34
N GLY A 227 -24.00 -7.12 -36.47
CA GLY A 227 -22.81 -7.42 -37.27
C GLY A 227 -23.05 -7.02 -38.73
N GLY A 228 -22.16 -7.39 -39.62
CA GLY A 228 -22.35 -7.14 -41.05
C GLY A 228 -21.48 -8.03 -41.90
N ASP A 229 -20.19 -7.73 -41.93
CA ASP A 229 -19.16 -8.62 -42.46
C ASP A 229 -18.54 -9.46 -41.33
N GLY A 230 -17.42 -10.14 -41.62
CA GLY A 230 -16.77 -11.01 -40.65
C GLY A 230 -16.07 -10.25 -39.52
N PRO A 231 -15.26 -9.22 -39.81
CA PRO A 231 -14.60 -8.41 -38.77
C PRO A 231 -15.57 -7.47 -38.03
N GLU A 232 -15.19 -7.03 -36.84
CA GLU A 232 -16.05 -6.24 -35.94
C GLU A 232 -15.38 -4.96 -35.42
N ASP A 233 -16.16 -4.01 -34.88
CA ASP A 233 -15.65 -2.73 -34.34
C ASP A 233 -15.08 -2.83 -32.90
N ILE A 234 -14.11 -3.74 -32.74
CA ILE A 234 -13.30 -3.85 -31.51
C ILE A 234 -12.63 -2.52 -31.13
N PRO A 235 -12.06 -1.71 -32.06
CA PRO A 235 -11.40 -0.47 -31.66
C PRO A 235 -12.37 0.55 -31.04
N GLY A 236 -13.61 0.66 -31.53
CA GLY A 236 -14.65 1.47 -30.89
C GLY A 236 -15.01 0.95 -29.50
N GLY A 237 -15.13 -0.38 -29.32
CA GLY A 237 -15.35 -0.99 -28.02
C GLY A 237 -14.23 -0.69 -27.00
N LEU A 238 -12.97 -0.79 -27.45
CA LEU A 238 -11.80 -0.46 -26.61
C LEU A 238 -11.68 1.03 -26.32
N GLU A 239 -12.08 1.91 -27.23
CA GLU A 239 -12.11 3.36 -26.99
C GLU A 239 -13.09 3.70 -25.88
N ALA A 240 -14.31 3.16 -25.94
CA ALA A 240 -15.32 3.34 -24.90
C ALA A 240 -14.84 2.81 -23.54
N ALA A 241 -14.14 1.68 -23.51
CA ALA A 241 -13.55 1.13 -22.29
C ALA A 241 -12.44 2.03 -21.73
N LEU A 242 -11.53 2.51 -22.58
CA LEU A 242 -10.43 3.39 -22.18
C LEU A 242 -10.94 4.77 -21.71
N ALA A 243 -12.09 5.24 -22.19
CA ALA A 243 -12.71 6.49 -21.74
C ALA A 243 -13.26 6.41 -20.30
N MET A 244 -13.40 5.22 -19.72
CA MET A 244 -13.90 5.06 -18.36
C MET A 244 -12.95 5.66 -17.30
N PRO A 245 -13.49 6.21 -16.19
CA PRO A 245 -12.70 6.88 -15.17
C PRO A 245 -12.06 5.88 -14.18
N PHE A 246 -10.99 5.21 -14.62
CA PHE A 246 -10.18 4.35 -13.76
C PHE A 246 -9.54 5.13 -12.61
N GLN A 247 -9.62 4.61 -11.39
CA GLN A 247 -9.11 5.22 -10.15
C GLN A 247 -8.28 4.25 -9.30
N ALA A 248 -8.50 2.95 -9.45
CA ALA A 248 -7.79 1.89 -8.74
C ALA A 248 -6.34 1.77 -9.20
N GLU A 249 -5.48 1.10 -8.42
CA GLU A 249 -4.13 0.75 -8.86
C GLU A 249 -4.13 -0.57 -9.67
N ALA A 250 -4.96 -1.54 -9.27
CA ALA A 250 -5.24 -2.73 -10.08
C ALA A 250 -6.33 -2.41 -11.11
N ARG A 251 -5.98 -2.46 -12.40
CA ARG A 251 -6.89 -2.20 -13.51
C ARG A 251 -6.71 -3.28 -14.56
N ARG A 252 -7.81 -3.88 -15.01
CA ARG A 252 -7.78 -4.82 -16.13
C ARG A 252 -8.91 -4.55 -17.12
N ILE A 253 -8.59 -4.66 -18.40
CA ILE A 253 -9.57 -4.78 -19.49
C ILE A 253 -9.56 -6.24 -19.99
N VAL A 254 -10.74 -6.83 -20.18
CA VAL A 254 -10.94 -8.16 -20.75
C VAL A 254 -11.73 -8.02 -22.04
N LEU A 255 -11.13 -8.37 -23.17
CA LEU A 255 -11.78 -8.45 -24.47
C LEU A 255 -12.31 -9.88 -24.71
N VAL A 256 -13.56 -10.01 -25.13
CA VAL A 256 -14.22 -11.30 -25.43
C VAL A 256 -14.88 -11.20 -26.79
N GLY A 257 -14.54 -12.10 -27.72
CA GLY A 257 -15.17 -12.14 -29.04
C GLY A 257 -14.74 -13.35 -29.86
N ASP A 258 -15.44 -13.58 -30.97
CA ASP A 258 -15.18 -14.69 -31.88
C ASP A 258 -14.64 -14.25 -33.26
N SER A 259 -14.67 -12.95 -33.55
CA SER A 259 -14.15 -12.36 -34.79
C SER A 259 -12.99 -11.37 -34.55
N PRO A 260 -12.10 -11.17 -35.55
CA PRO A 260 -11.04 -10.17 -35.49
C PRO A 260 -11.60 -8.75 -35.72
N CYS A 261 -10.77 -7.73 -35.49
CA CYS A 261 -11.12 -6.36 -35.86
C CYS A 261 -10.94 -6.09 -37.36
N HIS A 262 -11.59 -5.03 -37.83
CA HIS A 262 -11.39 -4.54 -39.18
C HIS A 262 -9.94 -4.15 -39.50
N GLY A 263 -9.61 -4.25 -40.78
CA GLY A 263 -8.31 -3.92 -41.34
C GLY A 263 -7.52 -5.17 -41.70
N SER A 264 -7.10 -5.25 -42.96
CA SER A 264 -6.32 -6.35 -43.56
C SER A 264 -5.04 -6.73 -42.81
N ARG A 265 -4.50 -5.82 -41.98
CA ARG A 265 -3.38 -6.11 -41.08
C ARG A 265 -3.77 -7.13 -39.99
N PHE A 266 -5.01 -7.10 -39.50
CA PHE A 266 -5.46 -7.84 -38.33
C PHE A 266 -6.26 -9.09 -38.67
N ASN A 267 -7.04 -9.05 -39.76
CA ASN A 267 -7.85 -10.18 -40.20
C ASN A 267 -7.22 -10.91 -41.40
N GLY A 268 -7.68 -12.14 -41.67
CA GLY A 268 -7.28 -12.96 -42.82
C GLY A 268 -8.29 -12.92 -43.98
N GLY A 269 -9.39 -12.17 -43.83
CA GLY A 269 -10.44 -11.99 -44.82
C GLY A 269 -10.37 -10.60 -45.48
N GLU A 270 -11.37 -10.25 -46.29
CA GLU A 270 -11.54 -8.89 -46.79
C GLU A 270 -12.66 -8.19 -46.02
N ASP A 271 -12.39 -6.98 -45.53
CA ASP A 271 -13.41 -6.07 -45.00
C ASP A 271 -14.40 -5.69 -46.12
N ASP A 272 -15.68 -5.53 -45.78
CA ASP A 272 -16.65 -5.00 -46.72
C ASP A 272 -16.28 -3.57 -47.12
N ARG A 273 -16.25 -3.31 -48.44
CA ARG A 273 -15.92 -2.00 -48.99
C ARG A 273 -16.84 -0.88 -48.49
N ARG A 274 -18.05 -1.21 -48.06
CA ARG A 274 -19.01 -0.27 -47.46
C ARG A 274 -18.51 0.33 -46.14
N TYR A 275 -17.55 -0.31 -45.47
CA TYR A 275 -17.00 0.13 -44.19
C TYR A 275 -15.68 0.88 -44.27
N LEU A 276 -15.10 1.06 -45.47
CA LEU A 276 -13.80 1.70 -45.63
C LEU A 276 -13.69 3.08 -44.96
N PHE A 277 -14.77 3.87 -45.02
CA PHE A 277 -14.81 5.19 -44.38
C PHE A 277 -14.77 5.09 -42.85
N GLN A 278 -15.58 4.20 -42.27
CA GLN A 278 -15.64 3.98 -40.83
C GLN A 278 -14.33 3.37 -40.32
N ILE A 279 -13.72 2.45 -41.06
CA ILE A 279 -12.41 1.85 -40.75
C ILE A 279 -11.33 2.93 -40.71
N GLN A 280 -11.32 3.86 -41.67
CA GLN A 280 -10.36 4.98 -41.70
C GLN A 280 -10.53 5.93 -40.51
N GLN A 281 -11.75 6.10 -40.01
CA GLN A 281 -12.06 6.92 -38.83
C GLN A 281 -11.90 6.16 -37.50
N SER A 282 -11.85 4.83 -37.54
CA SER A 282 -11.81 3.99 -36.36
C SER A 282 -10.52 4.22 -35.56
N PRO A 283 -10.59 4.17 -34.22
CA PRO A 283 -9.41 4.30 -33.37
C PRO A 283 -8.29 3.33 -33.78
N ASN A 284 -7.05 3.81 -33.72
CA ASN A 284 -5.90 2.95 -34.00
C ASN A 284 -5.68 1.95 -32.86
N ILE A 285 -6.08 0.69 -33.08
CA ILE A 285 -6.01 -0.35 -32.04
C ILE A 285 -4.59 -0.62 -31.52
N CYS A 286 -3.56 -0.47 -32.36
CA CYS A 286 -2.16 -0.57 -31.90
C CYS A 286 -1.79 0.57 -30.95
N ALA A 287 -2.26 1.79 -31.23
CA ALA A 287 -2.09 2.91 -30.32
C ALA A 287 -2.86 2.70 -29.01
N GLN A 288 -4.05 2.11 -29.07
CA GLN A 288 -4.83 1.75 -27.89
C GLN A 288 -4.10 0.72 -27.02
N MET A 289 -3.45 -0.29 -27.60
CA MET A 289 -2.63 -1.25 -26.84
C MET A 289 -1.47 -0.57 -26.11
N ARG A 290 -0.73 0.30 -26.81
CA ARG A 290 0.35 1.08 -26.19
C ARG A 290 -0.17 2.01 -25.09
N GLU A 291 -1.32 2.63 -25.30
CA GLU A 291 -1.95 3.52 -24.33
C GLU A 291 -2.40 2.76 -23.08
N MET A 292 -3.00 1.58 -23.26
CA MET A 292 -3.40 0.70 -22.16
C MET A 292 -2.19 0.32 -21.29
N ALA A 293 -1.08 -0.09 -21.92
CA ALA A 293 0.17 -0.39 -21.23
C ALA A 293 0.73 0.85 -20.50
N ARG A 294 0.77 2.03 -21.14
CA ARG A 294 1.23 3.29 -20.51
C ARG A 294 0.42 3.68 -19.28
N ARG A 295 -0.91 3.55 -19.38
CA ARG A 295 -1.85 3.80 -18.27
C ARG A 295 -1.80 2.74 -17.18
N GLY A 296 -1.01 1.69 -17.38
CA GLY A 296 -0.83 0.66 -16.38
C GLY A 296 -2.05 -0.24 -16.23
N ILE A 297 -2.75 -0.53 -17.33
CA ILE A 297 -3.92 -1.39 -17.37
C ILE A 297 -3.47 -2.77 -17.90
N ASP A 298 -3.72 -3.83 -17.15
CA ASP A 298 -3.51 -5.21 -17.60
C ASP A 298 -4.56 -5.55 -18.67
N PHE A 299 -4.20 -6.41 -19.62
CA PHE A 299 -5.08 -6.77 -20.74
C PHE A 299 -5.21 -8.27 -20.90
N THR A 300 -6.44 -8.75 -21.05
CA THR A 300 -6.73 -10.14 -21.36
C THR A 300 -7.60 -10.22 -22.60
N VAL A 301 -7.24 -11.09 -23.54
CA VAL A 301 -8.10 -11.44 -24.67
C VAL A 301 -8.60 -12.88 -24.49
N VAL A 302 -9.90 -13.06 -24.58
CA VAL A 302 -10.56 -14.36 -24.61
C VAL A 302 -11.02 -14.63 -26.03
N GLU A 303 -10.37 -15.61 -26.65
CA GLU A 303 -10.56 -15.99 -28.04
C GLU A 303 -11.54 -17.18 -28.12
N ILE A 304 -12.76 -16.92 -28.61
CA ILE A 304 -13.76 -17.97 -28.82
C ILE A 304 -13.42 -18.80 -30.06
N GLN A 305 -13.04 -18.13 -31.16
CA GLN A 305 -12.61 -18.77 -32.40
C GLN A 305 -11.18 -18.32 -32.78
N PRO A 306 -10.13 -18.93 -32.19
CA PRO A 306 -8.73 -18.58 -32.44
C PRO A 306 -8.32 -18.64 -33.91
N ASN A 307 -8.98 -19.48 -34.72
CA ASN A 307 -8.73 -19.57 -36.15
C ASN A 307 -8.91 -18.21 -36.87
N TYR A 308 -9.79 -17.35 -36.36
CA TYR A 308 -10.03 -16.02 -36.90
C TYR A 308 -9.26 -14.92 -36.14
N THR A 309 -9.09 -15.05 -34.83
CA THR A 309 -8.54 -13.99 -33.97
C THR A 309 -7.03 -14.04 -33.76
N ALA A 310 -6.38 -15.19 -33.96
CA ALA A 310 -4.97 -15.38 -33.56
C ALA A 310 -4.00 -14.38 -34.19
N LYS A 311 -4.21 -14.01 -35.47
CA LYS A 311 -3.38 -13.00 -36.17
C LYS A 311 -3.47 -11.64 -35.50
N MET A 312 -4.69 -11.18 -35.21
CA MET A 312 -4.94 -9.94 -34.49
C MET A 312 -4.28 -9.98 -33.11
N VAL A 313 -4.53 -11.04 -32.33
CA VAL A 313 -4.02 -11.16 -30.96
C VAL A 313 -2.49 -11.13 -30.89
N ALA A 314 -1.80 -11.77 -31.84
CA ALA A 314 -0.34 -11.70 -31.93
C ALA A 314 0.16 -10.25 -32.12
N ILE A 315 -0.50 -9.49 -32.99
CA ILE A 315 -0.16 -8.07 -33.23
C ILE A 315 -0.46 -7.22 -32.00
N LEU A 316 -1.61 -7.42 -31.34
CA LEU A 316 -1.98 -6.67 -30.15
C LEU A 316 -0.98 -6.89 -29.02
N ARG A 317 -0.54 -8.14 -28.81
CA ARG A 317 0.50 -8.50 -27.83
C ARG A 317 1.80 -7.76 -28.10
N GLU A 318 2.29 -7.83 -29.34
CA GLU A 318 3.52 -7.17 -29.76
C GLU A 318 3.45 -5.65 -29.51
N GLU A 319 2.32 -5.02 -29.82
CA GLU A 319 2.13 -3.57 -29.61
C GLU A 319 2.00 -3.19 -28.14
N PHE A 320 1.38 -4.03 -27.32
CA PHE A 320 1.28 -3.81 -25.87
C PHE A 320 2.67 -3.86 -25.21
N GLU A 321 3.49 -4.85 -25.56
CA GLU A 321 4.82 -5.08 -24.99
C GLU A 321 5.85 -4.00 -25.38
N LYS A 322 5.63 -3.27 -26.48
CA LYS A 322 6.47 -2.12 -26.89
C LYS A 322 6.39 -0.94 -25.93
N ALA A 323 5.33 -0.84 -25.12
CA ALA A 323 5.10 0.29 -24.23
C ALA A 323 5.33 -0.11 -22.77
N LYS A 324 6.02 0.76 -22.03
CA LYS A 324 6.14 0.66 -20.57
C LYS A 324 5.11 1.56 -19.91
N SER A 325 4.60 1.10 -18.77
CA SER A 325 3.74 1.90 -17.89
C SER A 325 4.47 3.15 -17.40
N LEU A 326 3.72 4.22 -17.14
CA LEU A 326 4.26 5.47 -16.60
C LEU A 326 4.86 5.29 -15.19
N ASP A 327 4.39 4.29 -14.45
CA ASP A 327 4.93 3.93 -13.13
C ASP A 327 6.16 3.01 -13.20
N GLY A 328 6.57 2.62 -14.41
CA GLY A 328 7.77 1.81 -14.66
C GLY A 328 7.61 0.32 -14.35
N PHE A 329 6.42 -0.15 -13.96
CA PHE A 329 6.16 -1.56 -13.68
C PHE A 329 5.59 -2.30 -14.90
N SER A 330 6.05 -3.52 -15.16
CA SER A 330 5.49 -4.36 -16.22
C SER A 330 3.98 -4.58 -16.04
N ARG A 331 3.25 -4.68 -17.16
CA ARG A 331 1.84 -5.04 -17.21
C ARG A 331 1.65 -6.35 -17.93
N GLU A 332 0.59 -7.05 -17.57
CA GLU A 332 0.32 -8.39 -18.09
C GLU A 332 -0.56 -8.31 -19.35
N PHE A 333 -0.12 -9.00 -20.41
CA PHE A 333 -0.97 -9.34 -21.55
C PHE A 333 -1.21 -10.85 -21.55
N GLN A 334 -2.46 -11.25 -21.39
CA GLN A 334 -2.88 -12.65 -21.42
C GLN A 334 -3.76 -12.92 -22.63
N SER A 335 -3.55 -14.04 -23.33
CA SER A 335 -4.50 -14.55 -24.32
C SER A 335 -4.96 -15.93 -23.90
N VAL A 336 -6.26 -16.17 -24.03
CA VAL A 336 -6.93 -17.36 -23.51
C VAL A 336 -7.81 -17.89 -24.62
N SER A 337 -7.43 -19.03 -25.18
CA SER A 337 -8.28 -19.72 -26.14
C SER A 337 -9.33 -20.53 -25.41
N LEU A 338 -10.57 -20.38 -25.84
CA LEU A 338 -11.66 -21.23 -25.40
C LEU A 338 -11.76 -22.51 -26.21
N SER A 339 -11.16 -22.65 -27.39
CA SER A 339 -11.40 -23.73 -28.37
C SER A 339 -11.23 -25.22 -27.96
N LYS A 340 -10.98 -25.58 -26.70
CA LYS A 340 -10.88 -26.96 -26.22
C LYS A 340 -11.78 -27.20 -24.99
N ALA A 341 -12.86 -27.95 -25.23
CA ALA A 341 -13.78 -28.59 -24.29
C ALA A 341 -14.54 -27.67 -23.31
N GLY A 342 -15.84 -27.46 -23.59
CA GLY A 342 -16.82 -27.04 -22.58
C GLY A 342 -16.47 -25.71 -21.90
N ASP A 343 -16.27 -24.70 -22.73
CA ASP A 343 -15.37 -23.55 -22.54
C ASP A 343 -15.74 -22.54 -21.43
N VAL A 344 -16.99 -22.58 -20.97
CA VAL A 344 -17.52 -21.62 -19.99
C VAL A 344 -16.93 -21.87 -18.59
N ALA A 345 -16.64 -23.13 -18.25
CA ALA A 345 -16.07 -23.49 -16.95
C ALA A 345 -14.64 -22.95 -16.76
N LEU A 346 -13.86 -22.94 -17.84
CA LEU A 346 -12.50 -22.39 -17.87
C LEU A 346 -12.49 -20.87 -17.83
N PHE A 347 -13.41 -20.20 -18.55
CA PHE A 347 -13.51 -18.74 -18.59
C PHE A 347 -13.54 -18.11 -17.20
N ALA A 348 -14.41 -18.61 -16.31
CA ALA A 348 -14.52 -18.09 -14.94
C ALA A 348 -13.22 -18.27 -14.15
N SER A 349 -12.58 -19.44 -14.27
CA SER A 349 -11.30 -19.70 -13.59
C SER A 349 -10.19 -18.78 -14.08
N THR A 350 -10.16 -18.49 -15.38
CA THR A 350 -9.14 -17.65 -15.98
C THR A 350 -9.27 -16.20 -15.54
N ILE A 351 -10.48 -15.62 -15.58
CA ILE A 351 -10.67 -14.24 -15.12
C ILE A 351 -10.45 -14.13 -13.61
N ARG A 352 -10.81 -15.13 -12.80
CA ARG A 352 -10.46 -15.16 -11.36
C ARG A 352 -8.96 -15.11 -11.12
N SER A 353 -8.22 -15.98 -11.81
CA SER A 353 -6.76 -16.01 -11.74
C SER A 353 -6.18 -14.67 -12.17
N SER A 354 -6.69 -14.12 -13.27
CA SER A 354 -6.31 -12.80 -13.77
C SER A 354 -6.54 -11.72 -12.70
N ALA A 355 -7.78 -11.57 -12.20
CA ALA A 355 -8.16 -10.55 -11.23
C ALA A 355 -7.32 -10.63 -9.94
N SER A 356 -7.10 -11.85 -9.46
CA SER A 356 -6.26 -12.12 -8.29
C SER A 356 -4.81 -11.75 -8.54
N SER A 357 -4.25 -12.05 -9.72
CA SER A 357 -2.92 -11.60 -10.13
C SER A 357 -2.83 -10.08 -10.13
N SER A 358 -3.81 -9.36 -10.69
CA SER A 358 -3.77 -7.88 -10.69
C SER A 358 -3.81 -7.28 -9.29
N ILE A 359 -4.59 -7.83 -8.37
CA ILE A 359 -4.63 -7.37 -6.97
C ILE A 359 -3.29 -7.66 -6.28
N SER A 360 -2.75 -8.87 -6.42
CA SER A 360 -1.47 -9.26 -5.82
C SER A 360 -0.33 -8.38 -6.36
N SER A 361 -0.22 -8.24 -7.68
CA SER A 361 0.80 -7.38 -8.28
C SER A 361 0.60 -5.90 -7.91
N SER A 362 -0.65 -5.44 -7.73
CA SER A 362 -0.90 -4.08 -7.24
C SER A 362 -0.42 -3.88 -5.81
N LYS A 363 -0.61 -4.86 -4.92
CA LYS A 363 -0.10 -4.79 -3.54
C LYS A 363 1.42 -4.75 -3.53
N GLU A 364 2.08 -5.58 -4.32
CA GLU A 364 3.55 -5.59 -4.48
C GLU A 364 4.06 -4.23 -4.98
N ARG A 365 3.43 -3.65 -6.02
CA ARG A 365 3.78 -2.33 -6.55
C ARG A 365 3.64 -1.23 -5.51
N SER A 366 2.55 -1.24 -4.74
CA SER A 366 2.31 -0.25 -3.69
C SER A 366 3.35 -0.31 -2.57
N VAL A 367 3.81 -1.51 -2.21
CA VAL A 367 4.90 -1.72 -1.23
C VAL A 367 6.22 -1.18 -1.78
N LEU A 368 6.57 -1.50 -3.04
CA LEU A 368 7.79 -1.00 -3.69
C LEU A 368 7.80 0.51 -3.90
N ALA A 369 6.65 1.12 -4.19
CA ALA A 369 6.52 2.57 -4.31
C ALA A 369 6.68 3.27 -2.95
N SER A 370 6.26 2.63 -1.87
CA SER A 370 6.36 3.18 -0.51
C SER A 370 7.77 3.08 0.07
N SER A 371 8.52 2.01 -0.25
CA SER A 371 9.92 1.88 0.17
C SER A 371 10.82 2.93 -0.47
N LYS A 372 10.62 3.26 -1.76
CA LYS A 372 11.36 4.36 -2.44
C LYS A 372 11.20 5.72 -1.75
N LEU A 373 10.00 6.02 -1.23
CA LEU A 373 9.75 7.27 -0.50
C LEU A 373 10.36 7.28 0.91
N ALA A 374 10.35 6.13 1.60
CA ALA A 374 10.98 6.02 2.91
C ALA A 374 12.51 6.16 2.84
N VAL A 375 13.12 5.67 1.76
CA VAL A 375 14.58 5.78 1.53
C VAL A 375 14.98 7.17 1.03
N GLY A 376 14.13 7.85 0.24
CA GLY A 376 14.38 9.22 -0.24
C GLY A 376 14.27 10.33 0.81
N ALA A 377 13.80 10.02 2.03
CA ALA A 377 13.71 10.97 3.15
C ALA A 377 15.00 11.03 4.00
N TYR A 378 16.01 10.20 3.71
CA TYR A 378 17.36 10.32 4.24
C TYR A 378 18.24 11.15 3.29
N ASP A 379 17.90 12.43 3.11
CA ASP A 379 18.83 13.39 2.54
C ASP A 379 19.75 13.91 3.66
N THR A 380 21.02 13.49 3.63
CA THR A 380 22.08 13.86 4.58
C THR A 380 22.64 15.27 4.35
N LYS A 381 21.85 16.21 3.81
CA LYS A 381 22.27 17.59 3.56
C LYS A 381 21.40 18.63 4.27
N ARG A 382 21.47 18.68 5.61
CA ARG A 382 21.45 19.93 6.40
C ARG A 382 21.46 19.62 7.89
N THR A 383 22.62 19.77 8.52
CA THR A 383 22.69 20.20 9.91
C THR A 383 23.79 21.24 10.03
N ASP A 384 23.43 22.51 9.88
CA ASP A 384 24.19 23.61 10.48
C ASP A 384 24.22 23.34 11.99
N ARG A 385 25.43 23.11 12.52
CA ARG A 385 25.66 22.93 13.95
C ARG A 385 26.30 24.21 14.48
N PRO A 386 25.67 24.96 15.40
CA PRO A 386 26.33 26.07 16.06
C PRO A 386 27.40 25.55 17.00
N THR A 387 28.57 26.15 16.90
CA THR A 387 29.78 25.87 17.68
C THR A 387 29.64 26.37 19.12
N THR A 388 30.07 25.56 20.09
CA THR A 388 30.75 26.08 21.30
C THR A 388 31.77 25.05 21.78
N LYS A 389 33.01 25.54 21.91
CA LYS A 389 34.27 24.85 22.17
C LYS A 389 34.30 24.18 23.55
N LEU A 390 34.98 23.04 23.65
CA LEU A 390 35.87 22.76 24.78
C LEU A 390 37.16 22.14 24.23
N SER A 391 38.27 22.73 24.64
CA SER A 391 39.62 22.59 24.12
C SER A 391 40.42 21.44 24.72
N HIS A 392 41.39 20.98 23.93
CA HIS A 392 42.81 20.75 24.27
C HIS A 392 43.33 19.30 24.30
N VAL A 393 44.56 19.15 23.76
CA VAL A 393 45.54 18.04 23.82
C VAL A 393 45.38 17.02 22.66
N LEU A 394 46.28 16.83 21.69
CA LEU A 394 47.66 17.29 21.40
C LEU A 394 47.92 17.25 19.87
N GLU A 395 48.97 17.98 19.49
CA GLU A 395 49.54 18.24 18.15
C GLU A 395 50.04 16.98 17.41
N GLY A 396 50.20 17.10 16.09
CA GLY A 396 50.98 16.15 15.28
C GLY A 396 50.63 16.12 13.79
N ASP A 397 51.01 17.19 13.09
CA ASP A 397 51.55 17.30 11.73
C ASP A 397 50.81 16.78 10.48
N GLU A 398 51.03 17.58 9.43
CA GLU A 398 50.50 17.59 8.08
C GLU A 398 51.03 16.43 7.22
N GLU A 399 50.23 15.91 6.27
CA GLU A 399 50.53 15.92 4.83
C GLU A 399 49.62 14.97 3.99
N GLU A 400 49.20 15.54 2.86
CA GLU A 400 48.84 14.97 1.54
C GLU A 400 47.78 13.85 1.36
N GLU A 401 46.71 14.24 0.67
CA GLU A 401 45.83 13.37 -0.11
C GLU A 401 46.60 12.56 -1.17
N LYS A 402 46.42 11.22 -1.16
CA LYS A 402 46.61 10.40 -2.35
C LYS A 402 45.61 9.24 -2.42
N ALA A 403 44.85 9.23 -3.52
CA ALA A 403 44.01 8.21 -4.15
C ALA A 403 43.48 6.99 -3.33
N PRO A 404 42.18 6.65 -3.44
CA PRO A 404 41.62 5.50 -2.72
C PRO A 404 42.14 4.17 -3.27
N ALA A 405 42.61 3.33 -2.35
CA ALA A 405 42.93 1.93 -2.59
C ALA A 405 41.67 1.13 -2.93
N VAL A 406 41.87 0.15 -3.81
CA VAL A 406 40.91 -0.86 -4.27
C VAL A 406 40.20 -1.52 -3.08
N VAL A 407 38.88 -1.37 -3.00
CA VAL A 407 38.04 -2.10 -2.05
C VAL A 407 37.77 -3.50 -2.59
N THR A 408 38.30 -4.49 -1.89
CA THR A 408 38.06 -5.91 -2.11
C THR A 408 36.57 -6.23 -1.93
N ILE A 409 35.95 -6.72 -3.00
CA ILE A 409 34.56 -7.20 -2.99
C ILE A 409 34.51 -8.49 -2.18
N VAL A 410 33.84 -8.46 -1.02
CA VAL A 410 33.51 -9.67 -0.26
C VAL A 410 32.35 -10.36 -0.98
N ALA A 411 32.56 -11.61 -1.40
CA ALA A 411 31.54 -12.42 -2.06
C ALA A 411 30.36 -12.71 -1.11
N PRO A 412 29.11 -12.76 -1.62
CA PRO A 412 27.94 -13.13 -0.82
C PRO A 412 28.07 -14.58 -0.31
N PRO A 413 27.51 -14.90 0.87
CA PRO A 413 27.56 -16.26 1.41
C PRO A 413 26.81 -17.24 0.49
N GLU A 414 27.42 -18.40 0.24
CA GLU A 414 26.81 -19.50 -0.50
C GLU A 414 25.52 -19.95 0.19
N VAL A 415 24.40 -19.85 -0.54
CA VAL A 415 23.12 -20.41 -0.14
C VAL A 415 23.16 -21.89 -0.51
N THR A 416 23.27 -22.76 0.49
CA THR A 416 23.07 -24.21 0.29
C THR A 416 21.61 -24.48 -0.09
N PRO A 417 21.34 -25.16 -1.22
CA PRO A 417 19.99 -25.53 -1.61
C PRO A 417 19.39 -26.52 -0.60
N LEU A 418 18.11 -26.34 -0.29
CA LEU A 418 17.37 -27.17 0.66
C LEU A 418 17.46 -28.66 0.30
N ASN A 419 17.91 -29.48 1.26
CA ASN A 419 17.95 -30.93 1.15
C ASN A 419 16.55 -31.52 1.45
N TRP A 420 15.80 -31.86 0.41
CA TRP A 420 14.46 -32.44 0.50
C TRP A 420 14.39 -33.76 1.30
N SER A 421 15.51 -34.45 1.44
CA SER A 421 15.64 -35.71 2.18
C SER A 421 15.50 -35.51 3.69
N GLU A 422 16.01 -34.40 4.23
CA GLU A 422 15.91 -34.04 5.64
C GLU A 422 14.51 -33.49 5.99
N LEU A 423 13.86 -32.83 5.03
CA LEU A 423 12.51 -32.30 5.19
C LEU A 423 11.47 -33.41 5.35
N ASN A 424 11.65 -34.55 4.67
CA ASN A 424 10.76 -35.72 4.76
C ASN A 424 10.88 -36.50 6.08
N GLY A 425 11.92 -36.27 6.88
CA GLY A 425 12.07 -36.87 8.21
C GLY A 425 11.60 -35.97 9.36
N SER A 426 11.06 -34.79 9.05
CA SER A 426 10.65 -33.81 10.07
C SER A 426 9.30 -34.19 10.69
N PRO A 427 9.21 -34.35 12.03
CA PRO A 427 7.96 -34.70 12.72
C PRO A 427 6.81 -33.71 12.45
N GLY A 428 7.14 -32.45 12.16
CA GLY A 428 6.15 -31.41 11.85
C GLY A 428 5.47 -31.57 10.48
N ILE A 429 6.12 -32.22 9.51
CA ILE A 429 5.57 -32.44 8.16
C ILE A 429 4.77 -33.74 8.10
N ASP A 430 5.19 -34.77 8.84
CA ASP A 430 4.40 -36.01 8.98
C ASP A 430 3.05 -35.77 9.66
N ALA A 431 3.01 -34.89 10.67
CA ALA A 431 1.75 -34.46 11.30
C ALA A 431 0.79 -33.77 10.31
N VAL A 432 1.32 -32.97 9.38
CA VAL A 432 0.52 -32.30 8.33
C VAL A 432 0.01 -33.33 7.33
N ARG A 433 0.84 -34.28 6.87
CA ARG A 433 0.43 -35.35 5.95
C ARG A 433 -0.67 -36.26 6.53
N HIS A 434 -0.58 -36.62 7.81
CA HIS A 434 -1.61 -37.43 8.46
C HIS A 434 -2.97 -36.70 8.55
N SER A 435 -2.98 -35.38 8.75
CA SER A 435 -4.23 -34.59 8.76
C SER A 435 -4.92 -34.53 7.40
N PHE A 436 -4.14 -34.42 6.31
CA PHE A 436 -4.68 -34.34 4.95
C PHE A 436 -5.23 -35.67 4.43
N ILE A 437 -4.64 -36.81 4.84
CA ILE A 437 -5.12 -38.14 4.45
C ILE A 437 -6.39 -38.52 5.23
N SER A 438 -6.46 -38.16 6.52
CA SER A 438 -7.66 -38.35 7.34
C SER A 438 -8.88 -37.60 6.78
N ASP A 439 -8.68 -36.38 6.29
CA ASP A 439 -9.76 -35.55 5.72
C ASP A 439 -10.23 -36.01 4.34
N GLN A 440 -9.40 -36.71 3.57
CA GLN A 440 -9.81 -37.30 2.29
C GLN A 440 -10.57 -38.61 2.46
N VAL A 441 -10.20 -39.44 3.45
CA VAL A 441 -10.90 -40.71 3.71
C VAL A 441 -12.30 -40.46 4.28
N ASN A 442 -12.48 -39.45 5.14
CA ASN A 442 -13.81 -39.08 5.67
C ASN A 442 -14.76 -38.45 4.63
N ARG A 443 -14.27 -37.98 3.48
CA ARG A 443 -15.12 -37.44 2.39
C ARG A 443 -15.56 -38.49 1.37
N LEU A 444 -15.02 -39.70 1.43
CA LEU A 444 -15.36 -40.79 0.51
C LEU A 444 -16.29 -41.84 1.14
N THR A 445 -16.57 -41.76 2.45
CA THR A 445 -17.41 -42.70 3.19
C THR A 445 -18.60 -42.06 3.91
N GLY A 446 -18.93 -40.80 3.60
CA GLY A 446 -20.06 -40.05 4.15
C GLY A 446 -21.19 -39.85 3.15
#